data_AF-A0A9R1U7D8-F1
#
_entry.id   AF-A0A9R1U7D8-F1
#
_cell.length_a   1.000
_cell.length_b   1.000
_cell.length_c   1.000
_cell.angle_alpha   90.00
_cell.angle_beta   90.00
_cell.angle_gamma   90.00
#
_symmetry.space_group_name_H-M   'P 1'
#
loop_
_entity.id
_entity.type
_entity.pdbx_description
1 polymer ?
#
loop_
_entity_poly.entity_id
_entity_poly.type
_entity_poly.pdbx_seq_one_letter_code
_entity_poly.pdbx_strand_id
1 'polypeptide(L)'
;MLRLLDDIPTLHYALTYGFNRQEPDQTIRWLGIIQMIIDVIYSPVETIAWAGAHKLITIDVELWDKTCTWFWIVSLYLSFMKSAKKYKNLLKHKSVISINSPTELKTIDKKLTNEILTCGRMLIDLSYAISYLPPGTLWGGKMITWQIGALGTVSSIISLYQSLSKRVPTKKCL
;
A
#
# COMPACT_ATOMS: atom_id res chain seq x y z
N MET A 1 10.43 3.34 -19.85
CA MET A 1 11.04 4.66 -19.52
C MET A 1 10.38 5.37 -18.33
N LEU A 2 9.04 5.34 -18.13
CA LEU A 2 8.43 5.92 -16.92
C LEU A 2 8.66 5.13 -15.61
N ARG A 3 8.79 3.79 -15.68
CA ARG A 3 8.80 2.91 -14.50
C ARG A 3 10.05 3.00 -13.62
N LEU A 4 11.25 3.11 -14.21
CA LEU A 4 12.50 3.28 -13.45
C LEU A 4 12.52 4.58 -12.62
N LEU A 5 11.80 5.61 -13.07
CA LEU A 5 11.65 6.88 -12.35
C LEU A 5 10.67 6.79 -11.18
N ASP A 6 9.71 5.85 -11.19
CA ASP A 6 8.82 5.57 -10.05
C ASP A 6 9.56 4.83 -8.92
N ASP A 7 10.63 4.09 -9.24
CA ASP A 7 11.43 3.36 -8.27
C ASP A 7 12.43 4.24 -7.51
N ILE A 8 12.83 5.38 -8.08
CA ILE A 8 13.75 6.34 -7.46
C ILE A 8 13.17 6.97 -6.18
N PRO A 9 11.92 7.45 -6.14
CA PRO A 9 11.25 7.86 -4.90
C PRO A 9 11.21 6.75 -3.85
N THR A 10 10.97 5.51 -4.26
CA THR A 10 10.90 4.34 -3.36
C THR A 10 12.26 4.03 -2.76
N LEU A 11 13.32 4.07 -3.56
CA LEU A 11 14.69 3.91 -3.11
C LEU A 11 15.16 5.10 -2.26
N HIS A 12 14.83 6.32 -2.66
CA HIS A 12 15.11 7.52 -1.87
C HIS A 12 14.36 7.49 -0.54
N TYR A 13 13.11 7.05 -0.51
CA TYR A 13 12.36 6.82 0.71
C TYR A 13 13.01 5.72 1.55
N ALA A 14 13.45 4.61 0.95
CA ALA A 14 14.16 3.54 1.66
C ALA A 14 15.46 4.01 2.32
N LEU A 15 16.22 4.86 1.64
CA LEU A 15 17.49 5.42 2.10
C LEU A 15 17.29 6.54 3.13
N THR A 16 16.35 7.45 2.90
CA THR A 16 16.07 8.62 3.77
C THR A 16 15.25 8.23 5.01
N TYR A 17 14.35 7.26 4.89
CA TYR A 17 13.62 6.64 6.02
C TYR A 17 14.48 5.57 6.73
N GLY A 18 15.74 5.41 6.30
CA GLY A 18 16.73 4.46 6.74
C GLY A 18 16.64 4.18 8.23
N PHE A 19 16.24 2.95 8.54
CA PHE A 19 15.93 2.50 9.89
C PHE A 19 14.79 3.31 10.52
N ASN A 20 13.55 2.83 10.34
CA ASN A 20 12.33 3.27 11.01
C ASN A 20 12.47 3.37 12.55
N ARG A 21 13.15 4.41 13.05
CA ARG A 21 13.40 4.69 14.48
C ARG A 21 12.25 5.47 15.12
N GLN A 22 11.29 5.94 14.33
CA GLN A 22 10.17 6.76 14.81
C GLN A 22 8.93 5.94 15.21
N GLU A 23 8.76 4.71 14.70
CA GLU A 23 7.63 3.85 15.09
C GLU A 23 7.98 3.02 16.35
N PRO A 24 7.21 3.16 17.45
CA PRO A 24 7.49 2.46 18.70
C PRO A 24 7.20 0.95 18.64
N ASP A 25 6.33 0.52 17.72
CA ASP A 25 5.98 -0.90 17.55
C ASP A 25 7.00 -1.60 16.65
N GLN A 26 7.80 -2.48 17.25
CA GLN A 26 8.81 -3.28 16.56
C GLN A 26 8.22 -4.11 15.41
N THR A 27 6.97 -4.59 15.51
CA THR A 27 6.39 -5.39 14.43
C THR A 27 6.05 -4.54 13.22
N ILE A 28 5.45 -3.37 13.42
CA ILE A 28 5.14 -2.42 12.34
C ILE A 28 6.42 -2.01 11.63
N ARG A 29 7.52 -1.90 12.39
CA ARG A 29 8.85 -1.64 11.87
C ARG A 29 9.38 -2.77 11.00
N TRP A 30 9.37 -4.01 11.48
CA TRP A 30 9.81 -5.17 10.68
C TRP A 30 8.96 -5.35 9.41
N LEU A 31 7.64 -5.20 9.50
CA LEU A 31 6.76 -5.25 8.34
C LEU A 31 7.12 -4.20 7.29
N GLY A 32 7.44 -2.97 7.72
CA GLY A 32 7.88 -1.91 6.81
C GLY A 32 9.23 -2.22 6.14
N ILE A 33 10.18 -2.81 6.87
CA ILE A 33 11.49 -3.18 6.30
C ILE A 33 11.34 -4.32 5.29
N ILE A 34 10.55 -5.34 5.61
CA ILE A 34 10.29 -6.48 4.72
C ILE A 34 9.60 -6.00 3.44
N GLN A 35 8.57 -5.16 3.57
CA GLN A 35 7.87 -4.57 2.43
C GLN A 35 8.85 -3.78 1.54
N MET A 36 9.69 -2.94 2.13
CA MET A 36 10.69 -2.17 1.40
C MET A 36 11.69 -3.06 0.64
N ILE A 37 12.15 -4.16 1.25
CA ILE A 37 13.04 -5.12 0.57
C ILE A 37 12.32 -5.75 -0.63
N ILE A 38 11.05 -6.13 -0.46
CA ILE A 38 10.24 -6.70 -1.54
C ILE A 38 10.07 -5.69 -2.68
N ASP A 39 9.76 -4.44 -2.37
CA ASP A 39 9.59 -3.39 -3.37
C ASP A 39 10.90 -3.11 -4.14
N VAL A 40 12.05 -3.14 -3.46
CA VAL A 40 13.38 -3.00 -4.09
C VAL A 40 13.72 -4.19 -5.00
N ILE A 41 13.34 -5.41 -4.64
CA ILE A 41 13.56 -6.61 -5.46
C ILE A 41 12.56 -6.67 -6.63
N TYR A 42 11.35 -6.16 -6.43
CA TYR A 42 10.31 -6.14 -7.45
C TYR A 42 10.70 -5.30 -8.68
N SER A 43 11.29 -4.12 -8.47
CA SER A 43 11.72 -3.21 -9.54
C SER A 43 12.62 -3.86 -10.63
N PRO A 44 13.73 -4.56 -10.31
CA PRO A 44 14.54 -5.23 -11.33
C PRO A 44 13.82 -6.43 -11.95
N VAL A 45 12.99 -7.15 -11.20
CA VAL A 45 12.20 -8.29 -11.70
C VAL A 45 11.18 -7.82 -12.74
N GLU A 46 10.48 -6.71 -12.49
CA GLU A 46 9.55 -6.09 -13.43
C GLU A 46 10.29 -5.59 -14.69
N THR A 47 11.49 -5.03 -14.52
CA THR A 47 12.32 -4.58 -15.65
C THR A 47 12.71 -5.75 -16.57
N ILE A 48 13.05 -6.90 -16.00
CA ILE A 48 13.37 -8.12 -16.76
C ILE A 48 12.12 -8.64 -17.50
N ALA A 49 10.96 -8.68 -16.84
CA ALA A 49 9.69 -9.07 -17.46
C ALA A 49 9.34 -8.16 -18.65
N TRP A 50 9.50 -6.84 -18.48
CA TRP A 50 9.26 -5.85 -19.54
C TRP A 50 10.21 -6.01 -20.73
N ALA A 51 11.50 -6.25 -20.46
CA ALA A 51 12.51 -6.48 -21.50
C ALA A 51 12.21 -7.76 -22.32
N GLY A 52 11.75 -8.82 -21.65
CA GLY A 52 11.25 -10.03 -22.30
C GLY A 52 10.02 -9.77 -23.16
N ALA A 53 9.04 -9.01 -22.66
CA ALA A 53 7.83 -8.65 -23.40
C ALA A 53 8.11 -7.87 -24.69
N HIS A 54 9.16 -7.04 -24.71
CA HIS A 54 9.60 -6.28 -25.89
C HIS A 54 10.58 -7.05 -26.78
N LYS A 55 10.75 -8.36 -26.56
CA LYS A 55 11.68 -9.25 -27.28
C LYS A 55 13.14 -8.80 -27.25
N LEU A 56 13.55 -8.02 -26.26
CA LEU A 56 14.95 -7.63 -26.05
C LEU A 56 15.77 -8.80 -25.50
N ILE A 57 15.11 -9.74 -24.80
CA ILE A 57 15.72 -10.95 -24.23
C ILE A 57 14.74 -12.12 -24.42
N THR A 58 15.22 -13.30 -24.81
CA THR A 58 14.40 -14.52 -24.89
C THR A 58 14.22 -15.12 -23.50
N ILE A 59 13.15 -14.70 -22.82
CA ILE A 59 12.75 -15.16 -21.49
C ILE A 59 11.26 -15.54 -21.53
N ASP A 60 10.84 -16.47 -20.66
CA ASP A 60 9.44 -16.81 -20.45
C ASP A 60 8.67 -15.64 -19.81
N VAL A 61 8.17 -14.73 -20.64
CA VAL A 61 7.45 -13.52 -20.21
C VAL A 61 6.26 -13.84 -19.31
N GLU A 62 5.57 -14.96 -19.56
CA GLU A 62 4.38 -15.34 -18.80
C GLU A 62 4.75 -15.74 -17.37
N LEU A 63 5.83 -16.49 -17.18
CA LEU A 63 6.33 -16.85 -15.85
C LEU A 63 6.73 -15.61 -15.05
N TRP A 64 7.47 -14.69 -15.66
CA TRP A 64 7.96 -13.48 -14.98
C TRP A 64 6.84 -12.48 -14.67
N ASP A 65 5.83 -12.35 -15.53
CA ASP A 65 4.64 -11.54 -15.27
C ASP A 65 3.79 -12.09 -14.11
N LYS A 66 3.65 -13.42 -14.02
CA LYS A 66 3.03 -14.09 -12.86
C LYS A 66 3.81 -13.82 -11.57
N THR A 67 5.14 -13.92 -11.62
CA THR A 67 6.00 -13.61 -10.47
C THR A 67 5.84 -12.15 -10.02
N CYS A 68 5.77 -11.21 -10.96
CA CYS A 68 5.51 -9.81 -10.66
C CYS A 68 4.15 -9.62 -9.96
N THR A 69 3.10 -10.26 -10.47
CA THR A 69 1.76 -10.19 -9.87
C THR A 69 1.76 -10.74 -8.44
N TRP A 70 2.48 -11.84 -8.17
CA TRP A 70 2.63 -12.38 -6.81
C TRP A 70 3.36 -11.44 -5.86
N PHE A 71 4.48 -10.85 -6.30
CA PHE A 71 5.19 -9.85 -5.49
C PHE A 71 4.30 -8.66 -5.15
N TRP A 72 3.50 -8.20 -6.10
CA TRP A 72 2.55 -7.12 -5.87
C TRP A 72 1.49 -7.48 -4.82
N ILE A 73 0.89 -8.67 -4.93
CA ILE A 73 -0.07 -9.19 -3.94
C ILE A 73 0.55 -9.26 -2.54
N VAL A 74 1.79 -9.75 -2.43
CA VAL A 74 2.50 -9.85 -1.15
C VAL A 74 2.77 -8.46 -0.56
N SER A 75 3.20 -7.48 -1.37
CA SER A 75 3.44 -6.11 -0.90
C SER A 75 2.14 -5.43 -0.41
N LEU A 76 1.02 -5.62 -1.13
CA LEU A 76 -0.30 -5.14 -0.71
C LEU A 76 -0.76 -5.79 0.60
N TYR A 77 -0.54 -7.09 0.75
CA TYR A 77 -0.89 -7.80 1.98
C TYR A 77 -0.08 -7.30 3.19
N LEU A 78 1.23 -7.10 3.03
CA LEU A 78 2.09 -6.53 4.08
C LEU A 78 1.64 -5.11 4.45
N SER A 79 1.28 -4.29 3.46
CA SER A 79 0.73 -2.94 3.66
C SER A 79 -0.57 -2.97 4.47
N PHE A 80 -1.47 -3.89 4.12
CA PHE A 80 -2.71 -4.12 4.85
C PHE A 80 -2.45 -4.51 6.31
N MET A 81 -1.57 -5.49 6.55
CA MET A 81 -1.24 -5.92 7.91
C MET A 81 -0.67 -4.79 8.75
N LYS A 82 0.18 -3.94 8.16
CA LYS A 82 0.75 -2.76 8.82
C LYS A 82 -0.35 -1.76 9.22
N SER A 83 -1.25 -1.43 8.29
CA SER A 83 -2.39 -0.54 8.53
C SER A 83 -3.34 -1.11 9.59
N ALA A 84 -3.63 -2.41 9.53
CA ALA A 84 -4.48 -3.08 10.50
C ALA A 84 -3.88 -3.09 11.92
N LYS A 85 -2.56 -3.30 12.05
CA LYS A 85 -1.87 -3.18 13.34
C LYS A 85 -1.89 -1.75 13.88
N LYS A 86 -1.65 -0.75 13.02
CA LYS A 86 -1.76 0.67 13.39
C LYS A 86 -3.16 1.00 13.91
N TYR A 87 -4.20 0.55 13.22
CA TYR A 87 -5.58 0.70 13.63
C TYR A 87 -5.83 0.09 15.04
N LYS A 88 -5.37 -1.14 15.29
CA LYS A 88 -5.49 -1.79 16.61
C LYS A 88 -4.76 -1.02 17.71
N ASN A 89 -3.54 -0.53 17.44
CA ASN A 89 -2.80 0.27 18.40
C ASN A 89 -3.50 1.60 18.71
N LEU A 90 -4.08 2.26 17.69
CA LEU A 90 -4.87 3.48 17.86
C LEU A 90 -6.14 3.25 18.67
N LEU A 91 -6.84 2.13 18.48
CA LEU A 91 -8.00 1.75 19.30
C LEU A 91 -7.61 1.57 20.77
N LYS A 92 -6.51 0.86 21.04
CA LYS A 92 -6.00 0.67 22.40
C LYS A 92 -5.59 2.00 23.05
N HIS A 93 -5.03 2.92 22.27
CA HIS A 93 -4.69 4.25 22.75
C HIS A 93 -5.94 5.12 23.01
N LYS A 94 -6.98 5.01 22.15
CA LYS A 94 -8.26 5.68 22.33
C LYS A 94 -8.92 5.30 23.64
N SER A 95 -8.94 4.01 24.01
CA SER A 95 -9.56 3.57 25.26
C SER A 95 -8.87 4.12 26.51
N VAL A 96 -7.57 4.45 26.42
CA VAL A 96 -6.79 5.06 27.52
C VAL A 96 -7.02 6.56 27.59
N ILE A 97 -7.07 7.26 26.45
CA ILE A 97 -7.20 8.73 26.39
C ILE A 97 -8.65 9.22 26.55
N SER A 98 -9.65 8.38 26.25
CA SER A 98 -11.07 8.71 26.37
C SER A 98 -11.50 9.25 27.74
N ILE A 99 -10.68 9.04 28.77
CA ILE A 99 -10.95 9.45 30.15
C ILE A 99 -10.43 10.87 30.44
N ASN A 100 -9.42 11.36 29.71
CA ASN A 100 -8.59 12.51 30.14
C ASN A 100 -8.73 13.77 29.26
N SER A 101 -9.06 13.67 27.97
CA SER A 101 -8.99 14.82 27.06
C SER A 101 -9.91 14.71 25.82
N PRO A 102 -11.06 15.42 25.77
CA PRO A 102 -11.99 15.36 24.64
C PRO A 102 -11.46 15.99 23.34
N THR A 103 -10.47 16.87 23.41
CA THR A 103 -9.80 17.48 22.24
C THR A 103 -8.87 16.51 21.53
N GLU A 104 -8.12 15.69 22.28
CA GLU A 104 -7.23 14.66 21.74
C GLU A 104 -8.03 13.51 21.12
N LEU A 105 -9.19 13.18 21.69
CA LEU A 105 -10.10 12.15 21.17
C LEU A 105 -10.50 12.40 19.71
N LYS A 106 -10.84 13.65 19.37
CA LYS A 106 -11.18 14.04 17.98
C LYS A 106 -10.02 13.82 17.01
N THR A 107 -8.77 14.00 17.47
CA THR A 107 -7.59 13.77 16.61
C THR A 107 -7.32 12.27 16.41
N ILE A 108 -7.57 11.46 17.44
CA ILE A 108 -7.45 10.00 17.37
C ILE A 108 -8.54 9.43 16.46
N ASP A 109 -9.77 9.93 16.54
CA ASP A 109 -10.87 9.52 15.66
C ASP A 109 -10.56 9.80 14.19
N LYS A 110 -10.01 10.98 13.88
CA LYS A 110 -9.55 11.29 12.50
C LYS A 110 -8.46 10.32 12.03
N LYS A 111 -7.47 10.00 12.88
CA LYS A 111 -6.44 9.01 12.56
C LYS A 111 -7.05 7.63 12.31
N LEU A 112 -8.01 7.23 13.14
CA LEU A 112 -8.70 5.96 13.06
C LEU A 112 -9.52 5.84 11.77
N THR A 113 -10.28 6.87 11.39
CA THR A 113 -10.98 6.92 10.10
C THR A 113 -10.00 6.84 8.93
N ASN A 114 -8.85 7.52 9.02
CA ASN A 114 -7.83 7.46 7.98
C ASN A 114 -7.23 6.04 7.83
N GLU A 115 -6.95 5.35 8.93
CA GLU A 115 -6.45 3.96 8.87
C GLU A 115 -7.53 2.99 8.33
N ILE A 116 -8.81 3.18 8.66
CA ILE A 116 -9.92 2.38 8.08
C ILE A 116 -9.98 2.59 6.56
N LEU A 117 -9.92 3.84 6.11
CA LEU A 117 -9.91 4.17 4.68
C LEU A 117 -8.69 3.55 3.98
N THR A 118 -7.54 3.50 4.66
CA THR A 118 -6.31 2.86 4.14
C THR A 118 -6.47 1.35 4.05
N CYS A 119 -7.01 0.69 5.08
CA CYS A 119 -7.32 -0.73 5.04
C CYS A 119 -8.30 -1.08 3.92
N GLY A 120 -9.38 -0.29 3.78
CA GLY A 120 -10.37 -0.47 2.71
C GLY A 120 -9.74 -0.32 1.32
N ARG A 121 -8.91 0.71 1.12
CA ARG A 121 -8.15 0.90 -0.11
C ARG A 121 -7.26 -0.30 -0.43
N MET A 122 -6.49 -0.79 0.55
CA MET A 122 -5.60 -1.93 0.36
C MET A 122 -6.37 -3.21 0.01
N LEU A 123 -7.58 -3.41 0.54
CA LEU A 123 -8.44 -4.55 0.17
C LEU A 123 -8.97 -4.44 -1.27
N ILE A 124 -9.32 -3.22 -1.70
CA ILE A 124 -9.71 -2.93 -3.09
C ILE A 124 -8.54 -3.23 -4.02
N ASP A 125 -7.35 -2.72 -3.71
CA ASP A 125 -6.14 -2.92 -4.50
C ASP A 125 -5.71 -4.40 -4.50
N LEU A 126 -5.88 -5.13 -3.38
CA LEU A 126 -5.62 -6.57 -3.31
C LEU A 126 -6.60 -7.37 -4.17
N SER A 127 -7.88 -7.00 -4.16
CA SER A 127 -8.91 -7.64 -4.98
C SER A 127 -8.63 -7.43 -6.47
N TYR A 128 -8.17 -6.23 -6.83
CA TYR A 128 -7.68 -5.87 -8.15
C TYR A 128 -6.47 -6.73 -8.53
N ALA A 129 -5.43 -6.81 -7.69
CA ALA A 129 -4.23 -7.59 -7.98
C ALA A 129 -4.51 -9.09 -8.15
N ILE A 130 -5.39 -9.67 -7.32
CA ILE A 130 -5.80 -11.08 -7.45
C ILE A 130 -6.53 -11.32 -8.78
N SER A 131 -7.23 -10.32 -9.33
CA SER A 131 -7.92 -10.47 -10.62
C SER A 131 -6.98 -10.67 -11.81
N TYR A 132 -5.71 -10.24 -11.70
CA TYR A 132 -4.66 -10.43 -12.71
C TYR A 132 -4.05 -11.84 -12.70
N LEU A 133 -4.34 -12.66 -11.68
CA LEU A 133 -3.89 -14.05 -11.67
C LEU A 133 -4.60 -14.89 -12.75
N PRO A 134 -3.95 -15.96 -13.25
CA PRO A 134 -4.55 -16.84 -14.24
C PRO A 134 -5.81 -17.54 -13.70
N PRO A 135 -6.74 -17.91 -14.60
CA PRO A 135 -7.94 -18.66 -14.23
C PRO A 135 -7.54 -19.97 -13.56
N GLY A 136 -8.12 -20.23 -12.38
CA GLY A 136 -7.79 -21.39 -11.53
C GLY A 136 -7.05 -21.04 -10.24
N THR A 137 -6.53 -19.81 -10.09
CA THR A 137 -5.99 -19.30 -8.82
C THR A 137 -6.97 -18.31 -8.19
N LEU A 138 -7.63 -18.71 -7.09
CA LEU A 138 -8.68 -17.92 -6.41
C LEU A 138 -9.81 -17.45 -7.38
N TRP A 139 -9.94 -16.14 -7.60
CA TRP A 139 -10.86 -15.53 -8.57
C TRP A 139 -10.13 -14.83 -9.73
N GLY A 140 -8.86 -15.20 -9.96
CA GLY A 140 -8.07 -14.71 -11.09
C GLY A 140 -8.78 -14.91 -12.42
N GLY A 141 -8.78 -13.88 -13.26
CA GLY A 141 -9.42 -13.87 -14.57
C GLY A 141 -10.95 -13.81 -14.57
N LYS A 142 -11.62 -13.69 -13.42
CA LYS A 142 -13.10 -13.63 -13.33
C LYS A 142 -13.69 -12.22 -13.36
N MET A 143 -12.89 -11.18 -13.17
CA MET A 143 -13.38 -9.79 -13.18
C MET A 143 -13.28 -9.16 -14.56
N ILE A 144 -14.29 -8.37 -14.93
CA ILE A 144 -14.36 -7.68 -16.22
C ILE A 144 -13.59 -6.35 -16.12
N THR A 145 -12.94 -5.93 -17.20
CA THR A 145 -12.07 -4.73 -17.28
C THR A 145 -12.70 -3.45 -16.71
N TRP A 146 -14.02 -3.27 -16.85
CA TRP A 146 -14.70 -2.09 -16.29
C TRP A 146 -14.80 -2.13 -14.75
N GLN A 147 -15.01 -3.30 -14.15
CA GLN A 147 -15.02 -3.46 -12.68
C GLN A 147 -13.65 -3.14 -12.09
N ILE A 148 -12.60 -3.63 -12.77
CA ILE A 148 -11.20 -3.39 -12.46
C ILE A 148 -10.91 -1.86 -12.51
N GLY A 149 -11.35 -1.17 -13.56
CA GLY A 149 -11.23 0.29 -13.67
C GLY A 149 -12.00 1.07 -12.59
N ALA A 150 -13.20 0.62 -12.23
CA ALA A 150 -13.98 1.24 -11.16
C ALA A 150 -13.29 1.12 -9.79
N LEU A 151 -12.75 -0.05 -9.47
CA LEU A 151 -11.99 -0.29 -8.23
C LEU A 151 -10.77 0.64 -8.12
N GLY A 152 -9.98 0.77 -9.20
CA GLY A 152 -8.85 1.69 -9.25
C GLY A 152 -9.25 3.16 -9.09
N THR A 153 -10.39 3.55 -9.65
CA THR A 153 -10.92 4.93 -9.50
C THR A 153 -11.31 5.21 -8.05
N VAL A 154 -12.02 4.28 -7.39
CA VAL A 154 -12.40 4.42 -5.97
C VAL A 154 -11.15 4.51 -5.09
N SER A 155 -10.15 3.66 -5.31
CA SER A 155 -8.86 3.69 -4.60
C SER A 155 -8.16 5.05 -4.74
N SER A 156 -8.17 5.62 -5.94
CA SER A 156 -7.58 6.93 -6.24
C SER A 156 -8.34 8.09 -5.56
N ILE A 157 -9.68 8.06 -5.57
CA ILE A 157 -10.50 9.06 -4.89
C ILE A 157 -10.25 9.04 -3.37
N ILE A 158 -10.18 7.84 -2.77
CA ILE A 158 -9.89 7.70 -1.34
C ILE A 158 -8.54 8.32 -1.00
N SER A 159 -7.51 8.07 -1.81
CA SER A 159 -6.17 8.59 -1.51
C SER A 159 -6.00 10.07 -1.81
N LEU A 160 -6.70 10.59 -2.80
CA LEU A 160 -6.82 12.04 -3.00
C LEU A 160 -7.48 12.70 -1.79
N TYR A 161 -8.58 12.14 -1.29
CA TYR A 161 -9.25 12.64 -0.10
C TYR A 161 -8.33 12.62 1.13
N GLN A 162 -7.60 11.53 1.37
CA GLN A 162 -6.65 11.45 2.49
C GLN A 162 -5.51 12.47 2.35
N SER A 163 -4.96 12.65 1.15
CA SER A 163 -3.87 13.60 0.88
C SER A 163 -4.32 15.04 1.13
N LEU A 164 -5.51 15.40 0.64
CA LEU A 164 -6.10 16.72 0.87
C LEU A 164 -6.44 16.94 2.35
N SER A 165 -7.04 15.96 3.02
CA SER A 165 -7.39 16.04 4.45
C SER A 165 -6.16 16.20 5.35
N LYS A 166 -5.03 15.59 5.01
CA LYS A 166 -3.74 15.79 5.71
C LYS A 166 -3.12 17.16 5.46
N ARG A 167 -3.39 17.79 4.31
CA ARG A 167 -2.83 19.09 3.92
C ARG A 167 -3.61 20.29 4.42
N VAL A 168 -4.89 20.16 4.76
CA VAL A 168 -5.65 21.29 5.33
C VAL A 168 -5.07 21.61 6.71
N PRO A 169 -4.33 22.73 6.88
CA PRO A 169 -3.93 23.17 8.19
C PRO A 169 -5.23 23.51 8.91
N THR A 170 -5.38 23.02 10.13
CA THR A 170 -6.47 23.46 10.99
C THR A 170 -6.26 24.97 11.18
N LYS A 171 -6.97 25.80 10.41
CA LYS A 171 -7.07 27.23 10.69
C LYS A 171 -7.72 27.31 12.07
N LYS A 172 -6.89 27.44 13.10
CA LYS A 172 -7.34 27.94 14.41
C LYS A 172 -7.83 29.36 14.14
N CYS A 173 -9.13 29.58 14.18
CA CYS A 173 -9.63 30.92 14.47
C CYS A 173 -9.13 31.27 15.87
N LEU A 174 -8.29 32.30 15.93
CA LEU A 174 -8.01 33.09 17.13
C LEU A 174 -9.28 33.84 17.55
#